data_AF-A0A7C3NZW4-F1
#
_entry.id   AF-A0A7C3NZW4-F1
#
_cell.length_a   1.000
_cell.length_b   1.000
_cell.length_c   1.000
_cell.angle_alpha   90.00
_cell.angle_beta   90.00
_cell.angle_gamma   90.00
#
_symmetry.space_group_name_H-M   'P 1'
#
loop_
_entity.id
_entity.type
_entity.pdbx_description
1 polymer ?
#
loop_
_entity_poly.entity_id
_entity_poly.type
_entity_poly.pdbx_seq_one_letter_code
_entity_poly.pdbx_strand_id
1 'polypeptide(L)' 'MWRGVIREYWNFLPVKKEENIVTLLEGNTPLIPSLRIQEKICPGIKLYF' A
#
# COMPACT_ATOMS: atom_id res chain seq x y z
N MET A 1 6.60 1.87 13.32
CA MET A 1 6.87 0.67 12.48
C MET A 1 5.55 0.24 11.87
N TRP A 2 5.53 -0.28 10.64
CA TRP A 2 4.32 -0.80 9.97
C TRP A 2 3.83 -2.08 10.65
N ARG A 3 2.52 -2.17 10.96
CA ARG A 3 1.94 -3.29 11.73
C ARG A 3 1.02 -4.22 10.92
N GLY A 4 0.99 -4.10 9.59
CA GLY A 4 0.08 -4.86 8.72
C GLY A 4 -1.22 -4.10 8.41
N VAL A 5 -1.86 -4.42 7.27
CA VAL A 5 -3.00 -3.65 6.73
C VAL A 5 -4.14 -3.55 7.73
N ILE A 6 -4.48 -4.66 8.40
CA ILE A 6 -5.62 -4.70 9.31
C ILE A 6 -5.45 -3.73 10.48
N ARG A 7 -4.24 -3.63 11.05
CA ARG A 7 -3.97 -2.78 12.21
C ARG A 7 -3.93 -1.30 11.84
N GLU A 8 -3.35 -0.98 10.68
CA GLU A 8 -3.17 0.41 10.26
C GLU A 8 -4.46 1.03 9.73
N TYR A 9 -5.37 0.20 9.22
CA TYR A 9 -6.68 0.65 8.73
C TYR A 9 -7.85 0.11 9.55
N TRP A 10 -7.63 -0.27 10.82
CA TRP A 10 -8.64 -0.91 11.66
C TRP A 10 -9.98 -0.18 11.63
N ASN A 11 -9.96 1.14 11.80
CA ASN A 11 -11.16 1.99 11.88
C ASN A 11 -12.06 1.91 10.63
N PHE A 12 -11.55 1.38 9.51
CA PHE A 12 -12.26 1.24 8.25
C PHE A 12 -12.65 -0.21 7.94
N LEU A 13 -12.28 -1.16 8.82
CA LEU A 13 -12.48 -2.59 8.61
C LEU A 13 -13.42 -3.18 9.66
N PRO A 14 -14.24 -4.19 9.32
CA PRO A 14 -15.20 -4.80 10.24
C PRO A 14 -14.55 -5.81 11.20
N VAL A 15 -13.33 -5.56 11.68
CA VAL A 15 -12.62 -6.43 12.62
C VAL A 15 -12.95 -6.00 14.06
N LYS A 16 -13.51 -6.93 14.84
CA LYS A 16 -14.05 -6.62 16.18
C LYS A 16 -13.07 -6.90 17.33
N LYS A 17 -12.07 -7.72 17.09
CA LYS A 17 -11.22 -8.35 18.10
C LYS A 17 -9.78 -8.39 17.64
N GLU A 18 -8.88 -7.96 18.51
CA GLU A 18 -7.46 -7.80 18.19
C GLU A 18 -6.74 -9.13 18.07
N GLU A 19 -7.14 -10.09 18.90
CA GLU A 19 -6.60 -11.43 18.98
C GLU A 19 -6.82 -12.24 17.69
N ASN A 20 -7.75 -11.82 16.83
CA ASN A 20 -8.04 -12.48 15.55
C ASN A 20 -7.12 -12.00 14.42
N ILE A 21 -6.25 -11.03 14.66
CA ILE A 21 -5.40 -10.44 13.62
C ILE A 21 -4.18 -11.31 13.41
N VAL A 22 -4.18 -12.05 12.30
CA VAL A 22 -3.01 -12.72 11.73
C VAL A 22 -2.51 -11.88 10.57
N THR A 23 -1.23 -11.49 10.59
CA THR A 23 -0.63 -10.62 9.57
C THR A 23 0.76 -11.12 9.21
N LEU A 24 1.15 -10.90 7.95
CA LEU A 24 2.52 -11.06 7.47
C LEU A 24 3.22 -9.70 7.32
N LEU A 25 2.67 -8.66 7.97
CA LEU A 25 3.07 -7.27 7.82
C LEU A 25 2.90 -6.77 6.37
N GLU A 26 1.90 -7.31 5.67
CA GLU A 26 1.55 -6.93 4.30
C GLU A 26 1.12 -5.47 4.19
N GLY A 27 1.14 -4.91 2.98
CA GLY A 27 0.84 -3.50 2.73
C GLY A 27 2.04 -2.58 2.94
N ASN A 28 1.79 -1.26 2.95
CA ASN A 28 2.84 -0.23 2.94
C ASN A 28 3.91 -0.45 1.86
N THR A 29 3.49 -1.04 0.75
CA THR A 29 4.34 -1.24 -0.41
C THR A 29 4.69 0.14 -0.98
N PRO A 30 5.98 0.42 -1.25
CA PRO A 30 6.37 1.70 -1.83
C PRO A 30 5.63 1.95 -3.14
N LEU A 31 5.16 3.19 -3.32
CA LEU A 31 4.66 3.67 -4.60
C LEU A 31 5.80 4.43 -5.30
N ILE A 32 6.46 3.77 -6.26
CA ILE A 32 7.68 4.23 -6.89
C ILE A 32 7.36 5.00 -8.18
N PRO A 33 7.90 6.22 -8.39
CA PRO A 33 7.73 6.93 -9.64
C PRO A 33 8.47 6.23 -10.80
N SER A 34 7.75 5.99 -11.89
CA SER A 34 8.25 5.30 -13.08
C SER A 34 8.83 6.27 -14.12
N LEU A 35 9.94 6.93 -13.76
CA LEU A 35 10.49 8.05 -14.55
C LEU A 35 10.79 7.69 -16.01
N ARG A 36 11.43 6.54 -16.26
CA ARG A 36 11.84 6.14 -17.62
C ARG A 36 10.67 5.70 -18.49
N ILE A 37 9.67 5.03 -17.92
CA ILE A 37 8.49 4.59 -18.69
C ILE A 37 7.61 5.81 -18.98
N GLN A 38 7.42 6.68 -17.99
CA GLN A 38 6.74 7.95 -18.16
C GLN A 38 7.35 8.76 -19.31
N GLU A 39 8.67 8.93 -19.32
CA GLU A 39 9.37 9.70 -20.37
C GLU A 39 9.21 9.07 -21.77
N LYS A 40 9.32 7.74 -21.87
CA LYS A 40 9.41 7.05 -23.17
C LYS A 40 8.08 6.59 -23.76
N ILE A 41 7.10 6.25 -22.91
CA ILE A 41 5.86 5.58 -23.34
C ILE A 41 4.63 6.45 -23.08
N CYS A 42 4.62 7.19 -21.97
CA CYS A 42 3.45 7.95 -21.52
C CYS A 42 3.79 9.43 -21.21
N PRO A 43 4.30 10.21 -22.19
CA PRO A 43 4.69 11.59 -21.95
C PRO A 43 3.51 12.43 -21.46
N GLY A 44 3.74 13.24 -20.42
CA GLY A 44 2.72 14.09 -19.79
C GLY A 44 1.88 13.39 -18.71
N ILE A 45 2.01 12.07 -18.52
CA ILE A 45 1.32 11.32 -17.47
C ILE A 45 2.31 11.03 -16.34
N LYS A 46 1.95 11.38 -15.09
CA LYS A 46 2.74 10.95 -13.93
C LYS A 46 2.46 9.48 -13.64
N LEU A 47 3.46 8.62 -13.83
CA LEU A 47 3.31 7.16 -13.69
C LEU A 47 4.00 6.67 -12.42
N TYR A 48 3.32 5.79 -11.68
CA TYR A 48 3.81 5.16 -10.46
C TYR A 48 3.43 3.67 -10.43
N PHE A 49 4.21 2.84 -9.74
CA PHE A 49 3.90 1.44 -9.44
C PHE A 49 4.41 1.01 -8.07
#